data_AF-R1EB73-F1
#
_entry.id   AF-R1EB73-F1
#
_cell.length_a   1.000
_cell.length_b   1.000
_cell.length_c   1.000
_cell.angle_alpha   90.00
_cell.angle_beta   90.00
_cell.angle_gamma   90.00
#
_symmetry.space_group_name_H-M   'P 1'
#
loop_
_entity.id
_entity.type
_entity.pdbx_description
1 polymer ?
#
loop_
_entity_poly.entity_id
_entity_poly.type
_entity_poly.pdbx_seq_one_letter_code
_entity_poly.pdbx_strand_id
1 'polypeptide(L)'
;MDAEVRALTGVALEDLLNPSKVVNLERERILTEAELGAAADGAERAELQEKLDKIETRLAAEKRTVFRGWLKNLFIGQSLLAIAISGLMVYDAIPGVQLDLSLRALGFWSYWLFVIPSLRARRPRGWEKRALNLAFLGSPLLTLGMPFLTKEPSLIWCANLALLLGCYAYGLAAGDGDGEVDSFSGPLRWLDFGSGQERGVRGAARERLLARDEVASRKAAEPAAGVGSSNAADE
;
A
#
# COMPACT_ATOMS: atom_id res chain seq x y z
N MET A 1 9.66 12.66 -13.40
CA MET A 1 9.11 11.31 -13.24
C MET A 1 7.59 11.28 -13.08
N ASP A 2 6.99 11.75 -11.97
CA ASP A 2 5.51 11.68 -11.78
C ASP A 2 4.73 12.46 -12.86
N ALA A 3 5.15 13.69 -13.19
CA ALA A 3 4.56 14.49 -14.27
C ALA A 3 4.64 13.80 -15.65
N GLU A 4 5.71 13.04 -15.89
CA GLU A 4 5.94 12.32 -17.15
C GLU A 4 5.06 11.06 -17.24
N VAL A 5 4.96 10.30 -16.14
CA VAL A 5 4.04 9.16 -16.04
C VAL A 5 2.59 9.62 -16.19
N ARG A 6 2.23 10.74 -15.56
CA ARG A 6 0.89 11.34 -15.68
C ARG A 6 0.58 11.79 -17.11
N ALA A 7 1.55 12.36 -17.82
CA ALA A 7 1.39 12.72 -19.24
C ALA A 7 1.22 11.49 -20.14
N LEU A 8 1.95 10.40 -19.87
CA LEU A 8 1.91 9.17 -20.68
C LEU A 8 0.68 8.29 -20.42
N THR A 9 0.20 8.27 -19.18
CA THR A 9 -0.80 7.29 -18.73
C THR A 9 -2.12 7.90 -18.28
N GLY A 10 -2.13 9.22 -18.04
CA GLY A 10 -3.24 9.93 -17.42
C GLY A 10 -3.39 9.66 -15.91
N VAL A 11 -2.46 8.93 -15.28
CA VAL A 11 -2.55 8.52 -13.86
C VAL A 11 -1.23 8.79 -13.14
N ALA A 12 -1.27 9.04 -11.82
CA ALA A 12 -0.10 9.28 -11.00
C ALA A 12 0.84 8.06 -10.93
N LEU A 13 2.13 8.30 -10.70
CA LEU A 13 3.16 7.27 -10.56
C LEU A 13 2.76 6.18 -9.58
N GLU A 14 2.23 6.58 -8.42
CA GLU A 14 1.80 5.65 -7.38
C GLU A 14 0.63 4.75 -7.81
N ASP A 15 -0.18 5.13 -8.81
CA ASP A 15 -1.28 4.30 -9.33
C ASP A 15 -0.84 3.29 -10.40
N LEU A 16 0.45 3.28 -10.74
CA LEU A 16 1.05 2.18 -11.48
C LEU A 16 0.93 0.88 -10.69
N LEU A 17 0.92 -0.24 -11.41
CA LEU A 17 0.84 -1.55 -10.79
C LEU A 17 2.07 -1.81 -9.91
N ASN A 18 3.24 -1.34 -10.35
CA ASN A 18 4.54 -1.50 -9.70
C ASN A 18 5.38 -0.21 -9.70
N PRO A 19 5.01 0.80 -8.88
CA PRO A 19 5.68 2.10 -8.88
C PRO A 19 7.17 1.99 -8.51
N SER A 20 7.52 1.15 -7.53
CA SER A 20 8.90 0.97 -7.08
C SER A 20 9.81 0.40 -8.16
N LYS A 21 9.29 -0.49 -9.01
CA LYS A 21 10.05 -1.00 -10.15
C LYS A 21 10.33 0.09 -11.16
N VAL A 22 9.39 1.00 -11.39
CA VAL A 22 9.62 2.17 -12.27
C VAL A 22 10.66 3.10 -11.67
N VAL A 23 10.60 3.39 -10.36
CA VAL A 23 11.63 4.22 -9.68
C VAL A 23 13.01 3.57 -9.77
N ASN A 24 13.10 2.25 -9.54
CA ASN A 24 14.38 1.54 -9.63
C ASN A 24 14.93 1.52 -11.06
N LEU A 25 14.08 1.26 -12.07
CA LEU A 25 14.49 1.30 -13.47
C LEU A 25 14.91 2.70 -13.91
N GLU A 26 14.26 3.76 -13.42
CA GLU A 26 14.65 5.14 -13.68
C GLU A 26 16.01 5.47 -13.04
N ARG A 27 16.26 4.99 -11.83
CA ARG A 27 17.57 5.12 -11.19
C ARG A 27 18.66 4.37 -11.98
N GLU A 28 18.38 3.14 -12.40
CA GLU A 28 19.30 2.34 -13.23
C GLU A 28 19.58 3.04 -14.56
N ARG A 29 18.57 3.66 -15.18
CA ARG A 29 18.71 4.48 -16.40
C ARG A 29 19.68 5.64 -16.17
N ILE A 30 19.47 6.45 -15.12
CA ILE A 30 20.33 7.60 -14.81
C ILE A 30 21.78 7.18 -14.55
N LEU A 31 21.99 6.09 -13.79
CA LEU A 31 23.33 5.57 -13.53
C LEU A 31 24.02 5.09 -14.82
N THR A 32 23.29 4.36 -15.67
CA THR A 32 23.81 3.86 -16.95
C THR A 32 24.11 5.02 -17.92
N GLU A 33 23.29 6.08 -17.93
CA GLU A 33 23.57 7.30 -18.72
C GLU A 33 24.84 8.01 -18.25
N ALA A 34 25.06 8.08 -16.94
CA ALA A 34 26.28 8.67 -16.37
C ALA A 34 27.54 7.84 -16.72
N GLU A 35 27.46 6.51 -16.63
CA GLU A 35 28.52 5.59 -17.05
C GLU A 35 28.81 5.73 -18.56
N LEU A 36 27.77 5.84 -19.40
CA LEU A 36 27.93 6.05 -20.84
C LEU A 36 28.64 7.37 -21.16
N GLY A 37 28.35 8.44 -20.41
CA GLY A 37 29.01 9.73 -20.55
C GLY A 37 30.48 9.71 -20.11
N ALA A 38 30.83 8.88 -19.13
CA ALA A 38 32.19 8.72 -18.62
C ALA A 38 33.04 7.71 -19.41
N ALA A 39 32.42 6.76 -20.11
CA ALA A 39 33.10 5.76 -20.90
C ALA A 39 33.89 6.41 -22.06
N ALA A 40 35.16 6.05 -22.20
CA ALA A 40 36.04 6.52 -23.27
C ALA A 40 36.17 5.51 -24.42
N ASP A 41 35.94 4.22 -24.14
CA ASP A 41 36.05 3.13 -25.11
C ASP A 41 34.75 2.93 -25.91
N GLY A 42 34.89 2.69 -27.22
CA GLY A 42 33.77 2.51 -28.14
C GLY A 42 33.02 1.19 -27.93
N ALA A 43 33.71 0.14 -27.49
CA ALA A 43 33.10 -1.15 -27.19
C ALA A 43 32.25 -1.08 -25.91
N GLU A 44 32.79 -0.48 -24.84
CA GLU A 44 32.10 -0.25 -23.58
C GLU A 44 30.85 0.64 -23.76
N ARG A 45 30.94 1.67 -24.60
CA ARG A 45 29.79 2.51 -24.96
C ARG A 45 28.69 1.73 -25.67
N ALA A 46 29.03 0.82 -26.58
CA ALA A 46 28.05 0.00 -27.29
C ALA A 46 27.30 -0.93 -26.32
N GLU A 47 27.99 -1.54 -25.36
CA GLU A 47 27.36 -2.38 -24.33
C GLU A 47 26.46 -1.57 -23.39
N LEU A 48 26.89 -0.39 -22.97
CA LEU A 48 26.10 0.50 -22.12
C LEU A 48 24.85 1.01 -22.84
N GLN A 49 24.95 1.25 -24.15
CA GLN A 49 23.82 1.67 -24.98
C GLN A 49 22.80 0.54 -25.15
N GLU A 50 23.25 -0.70 -25.35
CA GLU A 50 22.34 -1.86 -25.38
C GLU A 50 21.64 -2.09 -24.03
N LYS A 51 22.35 -1.86 -22.90
CA LYS A 51 21.76 -1.90 -21.57
C LYS A 51 20.72 -0.80 -21.38
N LEU A 52 21.00 0.42 -21.84
CA LEU A 52 20.09 1.55 -21.78
C LEU A 52 18.78 1.25 -22.53
N ASP A 53 18.87 0.75 -23.76
CA ASP A 53 17.70 0.40 -24.58
C ASP A 53 16.81 -0.67 -23.91
N LYS A 54 17.44 -1.65 -23.25
CA LYS A 54 16.73 -2.68 -22.47
C LYS A 54 16.01 -2.08 -21.26
N ILE A 55 16.66 -1.16 -20.55
CA ILE A 55 16.06 -0.46 -19.40
C ILE A 55 14.88 0.38 -19.87
N GLU A 56 15.04 1.18 -20.92
CA GLU A 56 13.99 2.04 -21.48
C GLU A 56 12.78 1.24 -21.97
N THR A 57 13.02 0.11 -22.65
CA THR A 57 11.95 -0.80 -23.10
C THR A 57 11.15 -1.35 -21.92
N ARG A 58 11.84 -1.81 -20.87
CA ARG A 58 11.19 -2.32 -19.64
C ARG A 58 10.43 -1.21 -18.92
N LEU A 59 11.02 -0.03 -18.85
CA LEU A 59 10.45 1.13 -18.19
C LEU A 59 9.18 1.60 -18.90
N ALA A 60 9.17 1.62 -20.23
CA ALA A 60 7.98 1.91 -21.03
C ALA A 60 6.87 0.86 -20.84
N ALA A 61 7.23 -0.43 -20.76
CA ALA A 61 6.27 -1.50 -20.48
C ALA A 61 5.64 -1.34 -19.08
N GLU A 62 6.45 -1.08 -18.06
CA GLU A 62 5.98 -0.91 -16.68
C GLU A 62 5.12 0.35 -16.50
N LYS A 63 5.52 1.48 -17.11
CA LYS A 63 4.72 2.73 -17.14
C LYS A 63 3.31 2.47 -17.71
N ARG A 64 3.13 1.54 -18.65
CA ARG A 64 1.81 1.21 -19.24
C ARG A 64 0.94 0.29 -18.37
N THR A 65 1.49 -0.32 -17.34
CA THR A 65 0.72 -1.18 -16.42
C THR A 65 0.06 -0.34 -15.32
N VAL A 66 -1.14 0.15 -15.60
CA VAL A 66 -1.87 1.06 -14.72
C VAL A 66 -3.08 0.37 -14.09
N PHE A 67 -3.32 0.62 -12.80
CA PHE A 67 -4.56 0.18 -12.17
C PHE A 67 -5.71 1.09 -12.61
N ARG A 68 -6.46 0.66 -13.64
CA ARG A 68 -7.45 1.50 -14.32
C ARG A 68 -8.58 1.98 -13.40
N GLY A 69 -8.98 3.25 -13.52
CA GLY A 69 -10.05 3.84 -12.71
C GLY A 69 -11.42 3.15 -12.86
N TRP A 70 -11.77 2.66 -14.06
CA TRP A 70 -13.03 1.93 -14.27
C TRP A 70 -13.12 0.65 -13.43
N LEU A 71 -11.98 -0.03 -13.22
CA LEU A 71 -11.90 -1.23 -12.38
C LEU A 71 -12.10 -0.87 -10.89
N LYS A 72 -11.57 0.29 -10.46
CA LYS A 72 -11.84 0.81 -9.11
C LYS A 72 -13.35 1.05 -8.92
N ASN A 73 -14.03 1.63 -9.91
CA ASN A 73 -15.48 1.85 -9.87
C ASN A 73 -16.29 0.55 -9.86
N LEU A 74 -15.85 -0.47 -10.60
CA LEU A 74 -16.49 -1.79 -10.57
C LEU A 74 -16.51 -2.37 -9.15
N PHE A 75 -15.41 -2.26 -8.41
CA PHE A 75 -15.35 -2.73 -7.02
C PHE A 75 -16.25 -1.91 -6.08
N ILE A 76 -16.42 -0.61 -6.32
CA ILE A 76 -17.40 0.20 -5.57
C ILE A 76 -18.81 -0.31 -5.87
N GLY A 77 -19.15 -0.47 -7.15
CA GLY A 77 -20.43 -1.02 -7.58
C GLY A 77 -20.72 -2.38 -6.94
N GLN A 78 -19.74 -3.29 -6.96
CA GLN A 78 -19.83 -4.60 -6.31
C GLN A 78 -20.09 -4.47 -4.80
N SER A 79 -19.38 -3.57 -4.10
CA SER A 79 -19.56 -3.38 -2.66
C SER A 79 -20.95 -2.82 -2.32
N LEU A 80 -21.44 -1.83 -3.06
CA LEU A 80 -22.77 -1.24 -2.86
C LEU A 80 -23.87 -2.25 -3.18
N LEU A 81 -23.70 -3.00 -4.26
CA LEU A 81 -24.62 -4.07 -4.64
C LEU A 81 -24.65 -5.18 -3.58
N ALA A 82 -23.50 -5.56 -3.03
CA ALA A 82 -23.41 -6.54 -1.95
C ALA A 82 -24.11 -6.03 -0.67
N ILE A 83 -23.96 -4.76 -0.30
CA ILE A 83 -24.70 -4.14 0.81
C ILE A 83 -26.20 -4.21 0.56
N ALA A 84 -26.66 -3.85 -0.64
CA ALA A 84 -28.09 -3.83 -0.98
C ALA A 84 -28.70 -5.24 -0.95
N ILE A 85 -28.09 -6.20 -1.65
CA ILE A 85 -28.56 -7.59 -1.71
C ILE A 85 -28.56 -8.21 -0.31
N SER A 86 -27.48 -8.02 0.45
CA SER A 86 -27.40 -8.58 1.81
C SER A 86 -28.42 -7.96 2.77
N GLY A 87 -28.72 -6.68 2.64
CA GLY A 87 -29.80 -6.03 3.37
C GLY A 87 -31.14 -6.68 3.06
N LEU A 88 -31.48 -6.83 1.77
CA LEU A 88 -32.70 -7.52 1.34
C LEU A 88 -32.77 -8.95 1.89
N MET A 89 -31.65 -9.67 1.91
CA MET A 89 -31.59 -11.02 2.47
C MET A 89 -31.92 -11.02 3.96
N VAL A 90 -31.25 -10.17 4.73
CA VAL A 90 -31.36 -10.16 6.19
C VAL A 90 -32.74 -9.74 6.68
N TYR A 91 -33.40 -8.84 5.95
CA TYR A 91 -34.78 -8.42 6.21
C TYR A 91 -35.84 -9.35 5.62
N ASP A 92 -35.45 -10.45 4.97
CA ASP A 92 -36.36 -11.36 4.26
C ASP A 92 -37.27 -10.61 3.26
N ALA A 93 -36.70 -9.62 2.58
CA ALA A 93 -37.41 -8.72 1.68
C ALA A 93 -37.20 -9.11 0.19
N ILE A 94 -36.73 -10.33 -0.09
CA ILE A 94 -36.56 -10.81 -1.45
C ILE A 94 -37.93 -11.19 -2.02
N PRO A 95 -38.36 -10.58 -3.15
CA PRO A 95 -39.66 -10.87 -3.72
C PRO A 95 -39.79 -12.36 -4.11
N GLY A 96 -40.87 -13.00 -3.66
CA GLY A 96 -41.23 -14.35 -4.09
C GLY A 96 -40.44 -15.49 -3.45
N VAL A 97 -39.55 -15.21 -2.47
CA VAL A 97 -38.77 -16.24 -1.76
C VAL A 97 -38.74 -15.93 -0.27
N GLN A 98 -39.00 -16.93 0.57
CA GLN A 98 -38.74 -16.87 2.01
C GLN A 98 -37.35 -17.42 2.28
N LEU A 99 -36.52 -16.65 2.97
CA LEU A 99 -35.15 -17.03 3.25
C LEU A 99 -35.04 -17.74 4.60
N ASP A 100 -34.40 -18.90 4.59
CA ASP A 100 -34.03 -19.59 5.81
C ASP A 100 -32.96 -18.79 6.57
N LEU A 101 -32.77 -19.14 7.84
CA LEU A 101 -31.82 -18.47 8.70
C LEU A 101 -30.38 -18.52 8.15
N SER A 102 -29.99 -19.57 7.43
CA SER A 102 -28.64 -19.71 6.87
C SER A 102 -28.39 -18.69 5.77
N LEU A 103 -29.35 -18.48 4.86
CA LEU A 103 -29.24 -17.44 3.83
C LEU A 103 -29.27 -16.04 4.45
N ARG A 104 -30.12 -15.80 5.46
CA ARG A 104 -30.13 -14.52 6.20
C ARG A 104 -28.80 -14.28 6.92
N ALA A 105 -28.18 -15.32 7.45
CA ALA A 105 -26.86 -15.23 8.07
C ALA A 105 -25.77 -14.87 7.07
N LEU A 106 -25.80 -15.44 5.86
CA LEU A 106 -24.91 -15.06 4.78
C LEU A 106 -25.00 -13.56 4.46
N GLY A 107 -26.18 -12.95 4.62
CA GLY A 107 -26.37 -11.52 4.45
C GLY A 107 -25.51 -10.69 5.40
N PHE A 108 -25.53 -10.92 6.72
CA PHE A 108 -24.64 -10.15 7.61
C PHE A 108 -23.16 -10.54 7.45
N TRP A 109 -22.85 -11.78 7.08
CA TRP A 109 -21.48 -12.22 6.75
C TRP A 109 -20.93 -11.56 5.48
N SER A 110 -21.80 -11.05 4.60
CA SER A 110 -21.40 -10.41 3.35
C SER A 110 -20.48 -9.20 3.54
N TYR A 111 -20.53 -8.52 4.69
CA TYR A 111 -19.64 -7.40 4.98
C TYR A 111 -18.18 -7.82 4.94
N TRP A 112 -17.87 -8.91 5.62
CA TRP A 112 -16.52 -9.43 5.68
C TRP A 112 -16.12 -10.18 4.41
N LEU A 113 -17.06 -10.89 3.77
CA LEU A 113 -16.77 -11.72 2.60
C LEU A 113 -16.74 -10.95 1.27
N PHE A 114 -17.54 -9.91 1.12
CA PHE A 114 -17.73 -9.22 -0.16
C PHE A 114 -17.52 -7.70 -0.04
N VAL A 115 -18.20 -7.02 0.88
CA VAL A 115 -18.19 -5.54 0.94
C VAL A 115 -16.78 -5.00 1.21
N ILE A 116 -16.17 -5.40 2.34
CA ILE A 116 -14.85 -4.90 2.76
C ILE A 116 -13.74 -5.36 1.80
N PRO A 117 -13.68 -6.64 1.35
CA PRO A 117 -12.70 -7.07 0.36
C PRO A 117 -12.80 -6.31 -0.96
N SER A 118 -14.01 -6.07 -1.48
CA SER A 118 -14.20 -5.26 -2.69
C SER A 118 -13.68 -3.83 -2.49
N LEU A 119 -14.03 -3.19 -1.37
CA LEU A 119 -13.54 -1.84 -1.08
C LEU A 119 -12.02 -1.78 -0.95
N ARG A 120 -11.38 -2.80 -0.35
CA ARG A 120 -9.92 -2.92 -0.24
C ARG A 120 -9.22 -3.20 -1.58
N ALA A 121 -9.86 -3.92 -2.50
CA ALA A 121 -9.30 -4.26 -3.81
C ALA A 121 -8.98 -3.02 -4.68
N ARG A 122 -9.60 -1.87 -4.37
CA ARG A 122 -9.35 -0.58 -5.03
C ARG A 122 -7.98 0.04 -4.73
N ARG A 123 -7.22 -0.54 -3.79
CA ARG A 123 -5.97 0.01 -3.24
C ARG A 123 -6.15 1.41 -2.63
N PRO A 124 -7.05 1.57 -1.65
CA PRO A 124 -7.24 2.83 -0.94
C PRO A 124 -5.96 3.25 -0.21
N ARG A 125 -5.75 4.56 -0.05
CA ARG A 125 -4.56 5.17 0.57
C ARG A 125 -4.94 6.02 1.78
N GLY A 126 -3.93 6.36 2.59
CA GLY A 126 -4.08 7.25 3.74
C GLY A 126 -5.16 6.78 4.72
N TRP A 127 -6.02 7.70 5.11
CA TRP A 127 -7.07 7.47 6.09
C TRP A 127 -8.07 6.37 5.68
N GLU A 128 -8.41 6.25 4.39
CA GLU A 128 -9.37 5.24 3.92
C GLU A 128 -8.82 3.82 4.09
N LYS A 129 -7.51 3.63 3.87
CA LYS A 129 -6.84 2.36 4.15
C LYS A 129 -6.97 1.98 5.62
N ARG A 130 -6.74 2.93 6.52
CA ARG A 130 -6.83 2.71 7.97
C ARG A 130 -8.26 2.35 8.39
N ALA A 131 -9.25 3.09 7.87
CA ALA A 131 -10.67 2.80 8.09
C ALA A 131 -11.04 1.37 7.66
N LEU A 132 -10.64 0.97 6.46
CA LEU A 132 -10.95 -0.36 5.93
C LEU A 132 -10.20 -1.48 6.64
N ASN A 133 -8.97 -1.25 7.09
CA ASN A 133 -8.23 -2.22 7.91
C ASN A 133 -8.91 -2.42 9.27
N LEU A 134 -9.37 -1.34 9.90
CA LEU A 134 -10.11 -1.42 11.17
C LEU A 134 -11.45 -2.12 10.98
N ALA A 135 -12.20 -1.79 9.92
CA ALA A 135 -13.45 -2.46 9.58
C ALA A 135 -13.24 -3.95 9.26
N PHE A 136 -12.16 -4.31 8.56
CA PHE A 136 -11.84 -5.71 8.24
C PHE A 136 -11.57 -6.56 9.49
N LEU A 137 -10.95 -5.99 10.51
CA LEU A 137 -10.69 -6.69 11.78
C LEU A 137 -11.91 -6.66 12.71
N GLY A 138 -12.62 -5.53 12.76
CA GLY A 138 -13.79 -5.36 13.61
C GLY A 138 -15.01 -6.16 13.13
N SER A 139 -15.24 -6.26 11.81
CA SER A 139 -16.41 -6.94 11.24
C SER A 139 -16.54 -8.42 11.65
N PRO A 140 -15.50 -9.27 11.57
CA PRO A 140 -15.62 -10.67 11.99
C PRO A 140 -15.76 -10.80 13.50
N LEU A 141 -15.08 -9.95 14.29
CA LEU A 141 -15.22 -9.92 15.75
C LEU A 141 -16.64 -9.55 16.16
N LEU A 142 -17.20 -8.51 15.54
CA LEU A 142 -18.58 -8.08 15.75
C LEU A 142 -19.56 -9.17 15.30
N THR A 143 -19.34 -9.78 14.14
CA THR A 143 -20.23 -10.80 13.58
C THR A 143 -20.22 -12.09 14.39
N LEU A 144 -19.08 -12.47 14.99
CA LEU A 144 -18.98 -13.60 15.91
C LEU A 144 -19.52 -13.28 17.30
N GLY A 145 -19.36 -12.03 17.78
CA GLY A 145 -19.78 -11.61 19.12
C GLY A 145 -21.25 -11.23 19.23
N MET A 146 -21.85 -10.65 18.19
CA MET A 146 -23.22 -10.16 18.21
C MET A 146 -24.29 -11.24 18.46
N PRO A 147 -24.17 -12.49 17.96
CA PRO A 147 -25.11 -13.57 18.26
C PRO A 147 -25.35 -13.84 19.75
N PHE A 148 -24.38 -13.49 20.62
CA PHE A 148 -24.53 -13.61 22.07
C PHE A 148 -25.41 -12.52 22.69
N LEU A 149 -25.58 -11.38 22.01
CA LEU A 149 -26.40 -10.25 22.43
C LEU A 149 -27.76 -10.24 21.74
N THR A 150 -27.77 -10.50 20.44
CA THR A 150 -28.97 -10.52 19.61
C THR A 150 -28.93 -11.67 18.61
N LYS A 151 -30.04 -12.38 18.48
CA LYS A 151 -30.20 -13.46 17.51
C LYS A 151 -30.76 -12.95 16.18
N GLU A 152 -31.15 -11.68 16.10
CA GLU A 152 -31.75 -11.07 14.92
C GLU A 152 -30.70 -10.72 13.87
N PRO A 153 -30.73 -11.37 12.68
CA PRO A 153 -29.76 -11.11 11.61
C PRO A 153 -29.70 -9.63 11.19
N SER A 154 -30.84 -8.92 11.23
CA SER A 154 -30.98 -7.50 10.86
C SER A 154 -30.19 -6.58 11.76
N LEU A 155 -30.19 -6.85 13.07
CA LEU A 155 -29.40 -6.07 14.01
C LEU A 155 -27.90 -6.30 13.83
N ILE A 156 -27.48 -7.53 13.51
CA ILE A 156 -26.06 -7.85 13.21
C ILE A 156 -25.60 -7.16 11.92
N TRP A 157 -26.45 -7.13 10.89
CA TRP A 157 -26.18 -6.43 9.65
C TRP A 157 -26.07 -4.92 9.87
N CYS A 158 -27.01 -4.31 10.60
CA CYS A 158 -26.97 -2.88 10.94
C CYS A 158 -25.73 -2.52 11.76
N ALA A 159 -25.32 -3.38 12.68
CA ALA A 159 -24.12 -3.16 13.47
C ALA A 159 -22.84 -3.23 12.62
N ASN A 160 -22.77 -4.13 11.63
CA ASN A 160 -21.68 -4.13 10.64
C ASN A 160 -21.69 -2.89 9.75
N LEU A 161 -22.87 -2.41 9.32
CA LEU A 161 -23.00 -1.16 8.57
C LEU A 161 -22.51 0.02 9.41
N ALA A 162 -22.97 0.13 10.66
CA ALA A 162 -22.57 1.17 11.59
C ALA A 162 -21.07 1.12 11.88
N LEU A 163 -20.49 -0.07 12.02
CA LEU A 163 -19.05 -0.24 12.18
C LEU A 163 -18.30 0.26 10.94
N LEU A 164 -18.72 -0.11 9.73
CA LEU A 164 -18.09 0.33 8.49
C LEU A 164 -18.13 1.86 8.37
N LEU A 165 -19.32 2.46 8.53
CA LEU A 165 -19.51 3.90 8.49
C LEU A 165 -18.74 4.61 9.61
N GLY A 166 -18.73 4.04 10.81
CA GLY A 166 -17.97 4.54 11.95
C GLY A 166 -16.47 4.52 11.72
N CYS A 167 -15.93 3.48 11.08
CA CYS A 167 -14.52 3.43 10.68
C CYS A 167 -14.19 4.50 9.64
N TYR A 168 -15.06 4.73 8.66
CA TYR A 168 -14.90 5.79 7.67
C TYR A 168 -14.97 7.19 8.31
N ALA A 169 -15.96 7.42 9.18
CA ALA A 169 -16.10 8.67 9.92
C ALA A 169 -14.91 8.93 10.84
N TYR A 170 -14.42 7.90 11.54
CA TYR A 170 -13.21 7.97 12.35
C TYR A 170 -11.98 8.26 11.50
N GLY A 171 -11.82 7.60 10.35
CA GLY A 171 -10.71 7.88 9.43
C GLY A 171 -10.73 9.32 8.92
N LEU A 172 -11.92 9.84 8.60
CA LEU A 172 -12.09 11.22 8.16
C LEU A 172 -11.81 12.24 9.28
N ALA A 173 -12.30 11.98 10.49
CA ALA A 173 -12.15 12.87 11.65
C ALA A 173 -10.74 12.84 12.27
N ALA A 174 -10.08 11.68 12.26
CA ALA A 174 -8.70 11.51 12.70
C ALA A 174 -7.69 11.91 11.61
N GLY A 175 -8.15 12.54 10.52
CA GLY A 175 -7.35 12.98 9.39
C GLY A 175 -6.36 14.06 9.78
N ASP A 176 -5.17 13.65 10.18
CA ASP A 176 -3.99 14.51 10.17
C ASP A 176 -3.04 14.03 9.08
N GLY A 177 -2.94 14.86 8.03
CA GLY A 177 -1.90 14.84 7.00
C GLY A 177 -1.87 13.63 6.07
N ASP A 178 -1.27 13.85 4.90
CA ASP A 178 -0.76 12.83 4.00
C ASP A 178 0.43 12.06 4.61
N GLY A 179 0.36 11.77 5.92
CA GLY A 179 1.31 11.00 6.69
C GLY A 179 1.17 9.53 6.34
N GLU A 180 2.30 8.94 6.00
CA GLU A 180 2.50 7.49 5.89
C GLU A 180 1.80 6.80 7.07
N VAL A 181 0.70 6.10 6.78
CA VAL A 181 -0.10 5.43 7.81
C VAL A 181 0.82 4.45 8.51
N ASP A 182 1.14 4.75 9.76
CA ASP A 182 2.06 3.98 10.58
C ASP A 182 1.65 2.51 10.50
N SER A 183 2.52 1.69 9.91
CA SER A 183 2.27 0.26 9.73
C SER A 183 1.94 -0.35 11.10
N PHE A 184 0.99 -1.29 11.15
CA PHE A 184 0.68 -1.95 12.43
C PHE A 184 1.98 -2.42 13.11
N SER A 185 2.23 -1.98 14.34
CA SER A 185 3.45 -2.30 15.06
C SER A 185 3.32 -3.63 15.83
N GLY A 186 4.44 -4.32 16.05
CA GLY A 186 4.47 -5.58 16.80
C GLY A 186 3.77 -6.76 16.10
N PRO A 187 3.05 -7.64 16.82
CA PRO A 187 2.39 -8.83 16.24
C PRO A 187 1.27 -8.47 15.25
N LEU A 188 0.70 -7.27 15.37
CA LEU A 188 -0.32 -6.76 14.44
C LEU A 188 0.28 -6.40 13.07
N ARG A 189 1.61 -6.33 12.92
CA ARG A 189 2.28 -6.11 11.63
C ARG A 189 1.91 -7.18 10.59
N TRP A 190 1.63 -8.40 11.03
CA TRP A 190 1.13 -9.47 10.17
C TRP A 190 -0.24 -9.19 9.57
N LEU A 191 -1.04 -8.27 10.15
CA LEU A 191 -2.34 -7.87 9.63
C LEU A 191 -2.24 -6.74 8.60
N ASP A 192 -1.06 -6.15 8.40
CA ASP A 192 -0.82 -5.11 7.39
C ASP A 192 -0.62 -5.72 5.99
N PHE A 193 -1.64 -6.41 5.50
CA PHE A 193 -1.66 -7.08 4.17
C PHE A 193 -1.77 -6.09 2.99
N GLY A 194 -1.15 -4.92 3.05
CA GLY A 194 -1.28 -3.91 1.99
C GLY A 194 -0.34 -2.72 2.04
N SER A 195 0.59 -2.60 2.99
CA SER A 195 1.59 -1.51 3.03
C SER A 195 2.73 -1.65 2.03
N GLY A 196 2.75 -2.69 1.19
CA GLY A 196 3.85 -2.84 0.25
C GLY A 196 5.17 -3.17 0.95
N GLN A 197 5.15 -3.91 2.06
CA GLN A 197 6.36 -4.52 2.62
C GLN A 197 7.16 -5.32 1.57
N GLU A 198 6.51 -5.86 0.54
CA GLU A 198 7.18 -6.54 -0.57
C GLU A 198 7.64 -5.62 -1.72
N ARG A 199 7.25 -4.34 -1.72
CA ARG A 199 7.48 -3.43 -2.86
C ARG A 199 8.58 -2.40 -2.63
N GLY A 200 9.16 -2.28 -1.44
CA GLY A 200 10.21 -1.27 -1.22
C GLY A 200 11.12 -1.54 -0.02
N VAL A 201 10.79 -2.49 0.85
CA VAL A 201 11.58 -2.73 2.07
C VAL A 201 13.00 -3.21 1.72
N ARG A 202 13.20 -3.91 0.61
CA ARG A 202 14.56 -4.22 0.13
C ARG A 202 15.32 -3.03 -0.43
N GLY A 203 14.66 -1.95 -0.84
CA GLY A 203 15.30 -0.71 -1.30
C GLY A 203 15.64 0.19 -0.13
N ALA A 204 14.64 0.58 0.66
CA ALA A 204 14.82 1.49 1.81
C ALA A 204 15.63 0.86 2.96
N ALA A 205 15.47 -0.44 3.26
CA ALA A 205 16.32 -1.10 4.25
C ALA A 205 17.75 -1.31 3.74
N ARG A 206 17.93 -1.51 2.42
CA ARG A 206 19.26 -1.57 1.80
C ARG A 206 19.92 -0.20 1.75
N GLU A 207 19.18 0.88 1.51
CA GLU A 207 19.66 2.25 1.62
C GLU A 207 20.09 2.57 3.05
N ARG A 208 19.31 2.14 4.07
CA ARG A 208 19.73 2.28 5.47
C ARG A 208 20.99 1.48 5.80
N LEU A 209 21.15 0.30 5.22
CA LEU A 209 22.36 -0.51 5.39
C LEU A 209 23.56 0.13 4.68
N LEU A 210 23.41 0.56 3.44
CA LEU A 210 24.46 1.24 2.67
C LEU A 210 24.85 2.59 3.28
N ALA A 211 23.89 3.39 3.75
CA ALA A 211 24.17 4.62 4.47
C ALA A 211 24.89 4.35 5.80
N ARG A 212 24.56 3.22 6.47
CA ARG A 212 25.27 2.81 7.69
C ARG A 212 26.69 2.34 7.40
N ASP A 213 26.90 1.67 6.26
CA ASP A 213 28.22 1.23 5.79
C ASP A 213 29.07 2.41 5.30
N GLU A 214 28.48 3.42 4.64
CA GLU A 214 29.13 4.68 4.28
C GLU A 214 29.52 5.51 5.50
N VAL A 215 28.64 5.59 6.51
CA VAL A 215 28.96 6.26 7.78
C VAL A 215 30.05 5.49 8.55
N ALA A 216 29.99 4.16 8.56
CA ALA A 216 31.00 3.33 9.22
C ALA A 216 32.38 3.42 8.53
N SER A 217 32.41 3.43 7.21
CA SER A 217 33.64 3.61 6.42
C SER A 217 34.21 5.03 6.53
N ARG A 218 33.38 6.08 6.56
CA ARG A 218 33.83 7.45 6.88
C ARG A 218 34.44 7.54 8.26
N LYS A 219 33.82 6.92 9.27
CA LYS A 219 34.30 6.92 10.64
C LYS A 219 35.58 6.09 10.82
N ALA A 220 35.80 5.08 9.98
CA ALA A 220 37.05 4.34 9.92
C ALA A 220 38.16 5.05 9.13
N ALA A 221 37.79 5.96 8.21
CA ALA A 221 38.72 6.75 7.41
C ALA A 221 39.11 8.09 8.04
N GLU A 222 38.51 8.46 9.17
CA GLU A 222 38.88 9.66 9.94
C GLU A 222 40.11 9.33 10.81
N PRO A 223 41.32 9.82 10.48
CA PRO A 223 42.48 9.60 11.34
C PRO A 223 42.26 10.36 12.65
N ALA A 224 42.63 9.73 13.77
CA ALA A 224 42.57 10.30 15.11
C ALA A 224 43.43 11.58 15.20
N ALA A 225 42.91 12.71 14.72
CA ALA A 225 43.50 14.01 14.88
C ALA A 225 42.86 14.68 16.10
N GLY A 226 43.49 14.52 17.26
CA GLY A 226 43.15 15.37 18.41
C GLY A 226 43.31 14.78 19.81
N VAL A 227 44.47 14.19 20.15
CA VAL A 227 44.95 14.21 21.54
C VAL A 227 46.48 14.29 21.51
N GLY A 228 47.05 15.44 21.87
CA GLY A 228 48.50 15.58 22.00
C GLY A 228 49.07 17.00 21.93
N SER A 229 48.49 17.96 22.66
CA SER A 229 49.19 19.22 22.97
C SER A 229 48.78 19.72 24.35
N SER A 230 49.48 19.26 25.39
CA SER A 230 49.71 19.99 26.65
C SER A 230 50.64 19.17 27.54
N ASN A 231 51.93 19.51 27.56
CA ASN A 231 52.75 19.65 28.77
C ASN A 231 54.23 19.80 28.39
N ALA A 232 54.68 21.05 28.37
CA ALA A 232 56.09 21.40 28.52
C ALA A 232 56.15 22.79 29.15
N ALA A 233 55.93 22.83 30.46
CA ALA A 233 56.29 23.93 31.35
C ALA A 233 56.57 23.30 32.72
N ASP A 234 57.83 22.94 32.94
CA ASP A 234 58.52 22.91 34.25
C ASP A 234 59.95 22.38 34.04
N GLU A 235 60.89 23.31 33.85
CA GLU A 235 62.23 23.43 34.48
C GLU A 235 63.10 24.46 33.73
#